data_AF-A0A0B5D8J0-F1
#
_entry.id   AF-A0A0B5D8J0-F1
#
_cell.length_a   1.000
_cell.length_b   1.000
_cell.length_c   1.000
_cell.angle_alpha   90.00
_cell.angle_beta   90.00
_cell.angle_gamma   90.00
#
_symmetry.space_group_name_H-M   'P 1'
#
loop_
_entity.id
_entity.type
_entity.pdbx_description
1 polymer ?
#
loop_
_entity_poly.entity_id
_entity_poly.type
_entity_poly.pdbx_seq_one_letter_code
_entity_poly.pdbx_strand_id
1 'polypeptide(L)'
;MESWMPDDHVTEAVLDGRRDYRQLSMPDSRWVVAELTHRGYSVREIAGWLKCSTRQVKRVRAELLTEVMGLLAEERERAAQAERRFANVRRDNSRLVERCAELETRNDIHVMATLSQLGTGKRSSAPH
;
A
#
# COMPACT_ATOMS: atom_id res chain seq x y z
N MET A 1 31.52 1.86 9.90
CA MET A 1 30.77 3.13 9.91
C MET A 1 29.32 2.74 9.72
N GLU A 2 28.49 2.87 10.75
CA GLU A 2 27.09 2.47 10.67
C GLU A 2 26.35 3.42 9.73
N SER A 3 25.75 2.88 8.67
CA SER A 3 24.98 3.67 7.71
C SER A 3 23.64 4.01 8.36
N TRP A 4 23.36 5.30 8.55
CA TRP A 4 22.05 5.75 9.01
C TRP A 4 20.97 5.24 8.04
N MET A 5 19.84 4.77 8.59
CA MET A 5 18.65 4.37 7.85
C MET A 5 17.41 5.10 8.41
N PRO A 6 16.45 5.48 7.56
CA PRO A 6 15.23 6.14 8.02
C PRO A 6 14.31 5.16 8.79
N ASP A 7 14.02 5.50 10.04
CA ASP A 7 13.14 4.74 10.93
C ASP A 7 11.76 5.41 11.05
N ASP A 8 10.74 4.72 10.56
CA ASP A 8 9.35 5.20 10.54
C ASP A 8 8.79 5.39 11.96
N HIS A 9 9.32 4.65 12.95
CA HIS A 9 8.87 4.79 14.33
C HIS A 9 9.26 6.12 14.96
N VAL A 10 10.30 6.79 14.45
CA VAL A 10 10.73 8.09 14.97
C VAL A 10 9.68 9.16 14.66
N THR A 11 9.11 9.15 13.46
CA THR A 11 8.06 10.09 13.06
C THR A 11 6.78 9.85 13.85
N GLU A 12 6.36 8.59 14.03
CA GLU A 12 5.20 8.26 14.85
C GLU A 12 5.42 8.63 16.33
N ALA A 13 6.61 8.42 16.87
CA ALA A 13 6.94 8.85 18.23
C ALA A 13 6.87 10.38 18.41
N VAL A 14 7.20 11.16 17.37
CA VAL A 14 7.05 12.62 17.38
C VAL A 14 5.57 13.01 17.32
N LEU A 15 4.76 12.36 16.47
CA LEU A 15 3.32 12.61 16.38
C LEU A 15 2.58 12.29 17.69
N ASP A 16 2.98 11.21 18.37
CA ASP A 16 2.48 10.84 19.69
C ASP A 16 3.00 11.75 20.82
N GLY A 17 3.87 12.72 20.53
CA GLY A 17 4.48 13.60 21.51
C GLY A 17 5.50 12.92 22.44
N ARG A 18 5.91 11.68 22.12
CA ARG A 18 6.91 10.89 22.87
C ARG A 18 8.34 11.34 22.60
N ARG A 19 8.59 11.98 21.46
CA ARG A 19 9.88 12.60 21.13
C ARG A 19 9.71 14.05 20.70
N ASP A 20 10.65 14.90 21.12
CA ASP A 20 10.78 16.29 20.66
C ASP A 20 12.09 16.52 19.90
N TYR A 21 12.26 17.72 19.34
CA TYR A 21 13.43 18.08 18.53
C TYR A 21 14.77 17.85 19.23
N ARG A 22 14.85 18.01 20.56
CA ARG A 22 16.10 17.91 21.32
C ARG A 22 16.55 16.47 21.52
N GLN A 23 15.61 15.53 21.37
CA GLN A 23 15.85 14.10 21.52
C GLN A 23 16.17 13.42 20.18
N LEU A 24 16.13 14.17 19.08
CA LEU A 24 16.43 13.65 17.75
C LEU A 24 17.89 13.87 17.39
N SER A 25 18.49 12.87 16.75
CA SER A 25 19.75 13.07 16.06
C SER A 25 19.55 14.04 14.88
N MET A 26 20.65 14.61 14.39
CA MET A 26 20.58 15.54 13.27
C MET A 26 19.98 14.87 12.00
N PRO A 27 20.38 13.64 11.59
CA PRO A 27 19.70 12.91 10.52
C PRO A 27 18.21 12.67 10.78
N ASP A 28 17.83 12.25 11.99
CA ASP A 28 16.42 11.95 12.32
C ASP A 28 15.56 13.22 12.27
N SER A 29 16.08 14.35 12.74
CA SER A 29 15.35 15.63 12.69
C SER A 29 15.04 16.06 11.26
N ARG A 30 15.95 15.79 10.31
CA ARG A 30 15.74 16.07 8.88
C ARG A 30 14.75 15.09 8.27
N TRP A 31 14.86 13.81 8.62
CA TRP A 31 13.93 12.78 8.17
C TRP A 31 12.50 13.11 8.59
N VAL A 32 12.27 13.37 9.88
CA VAL A 32 10.95 13.71 10.41
C VAL A 32 10.39 14.96 9.74
N VAL A 33 11.20 16.00 9.55
CA VAL A 33 10.75 17.22 8.88
C VAL A 33 10.42 16.98 7.40
N ALA A 34 11.24 16.19 6.69
CA ALA A 34 10.99 15.82 5.30
C ALA A 34 9.71 15.00 5.17
N GLU A 35 9.55 13.96 5.99
CA GLU A 35 8.40 13.06 5.98
C GLU A 35 7.11 13.78 6.34
N LEU A 36 7.10 14.58 7.41
CA LEU A 36 5.91 15.35 7.79
C LEU A 36 5.55 16.41 6.74
N THR A 37 6.55 17.00 6.07
CA THR A 37 6.31 17.90 4.94
C THR A 37 5.69 17.15 3.77
N HIS A 38 6.19 15.95 3.45
CA HIS A 38 5.65 15.10 2.40
C HIS A 38 4.20 14.66 2.69
N ARG A 39 3.89 14.33 3.96
CA ARG A 39 2.53 14.04 4.44
C ARG A 39 1.59 15.26 4.39
N GLY A 40 2.08 16.45 4.02
CA GLY A 40 1.27 17.65 3.79
C GLY A 40 1.09 18.54 5.01
N TYR A 41 1.80 18.30 6.12
CA TYR A 41 1.66 19.10 7.33
C TYR A 41 2.31 20.48 7.20
N SER A 42 1.69 21.47 7.83
CA SER A 42 2.19 22.85 7.85
C SER A 42 3.40 22.99 8.77
N VAL A 43 4.22 24.02 8.50
CA VAL A 43 5.38 24.37 9.35
C VAL A 43 4.98 24.60 10.81
N ARG A 44 3.77 25.12 11.07
CA ARG A 44 3.28 25.38 12.43
C ARG A 44 2.96 24.08 13.16
N GLU A 45 2.31 23.14 12.48
CA GLU A 45 1.99 21.82 13.07
C GLU A 45 3.27 21.04 13.37
N ILE A 46 4.19 21.00 12.40
CA ILE A 46 5.51 20.36 12.56
C ILE A 46 6.26 20.95 13.75
N ALA A 47 6.28 22.28 13.87
CA ALA A 47 6.91 22.96 15.01
C ALA A 47 6.23 22.62 16.34
N GLY A 48 4.91 22.45 16.33
CA GLY A 48 4.12 22.02 17.48
C GLY A 48 4.53 20.63 17.98
N TRP A 49 4.55 19.63 17.10
CA TRP A 49 4.96 18.26 17.46
C TRP A 49 6.42 18.19 17.92
N LEU A 50 7.32 18.90 17.22
CA LEU A 50 8.75 18.93 17.55
C LEU A 50 9.07 19.83 18.76
N LYS A 51 8.08 20.56 19.32
CA LYS A 51 8.26 21.55 20.40
C LYS A 51 9.40 22.54 20.11
N CYS A 52 9.49 23.00 18.85
CA CYS A 52 10.54 23.90 18.38
C CYS A 52 9.95 25.13 17.69
N SER A 53 10.79 26.08 17.28
CA SER A 53 10.31 27.27 16.57
C SER A 53 10.00 26.96 15.10
N THR A 54 9.04 27.67 14.51
CA THR A 54 8.76 27.59 13.07
C THR A 54 9.98 28.00 12.22
N ARG A 55 10.83 28.90 12.74
CA ARG A 55 12.11 29.26 12.12
C ARG A 55 13.07 28.07 12.06
N GLN A 56 13.11 27.26 13.11
CA GLN A 56 13.93 26.04 13.16
C GLN A 56 13.48 25.04 12.08
N VAL A 57 12.17 24.78 12.00
CA VAL A 57 11.60 23.89 10.97
C VAL A 57 11.93 24.40 9.56
N LYS A 58 11.75 25.70 9.28
CA LYS A 58 12.11 26.30 7.99
C LYS A 58 13.60 26.14 7.66
N ARG A 59 14.47 26.29 8.66
CA ARG A 59 15.92 26.11 8.48
C ARG A 59 16.23 24.68 8.08
N VAL A 60 15.72 23.70 8.83
CA VAL A 60 15.90 22.28 8.52
C VAL A 60 15.35 21.94 7.14
N ARG A 61 14.17 22.46 6.77
CA ARG A 61 13.59 22.27 5.42
C ARG A 61 14.45 22.80 4.29
N ALA A 62 15.21 23.87 4.51
CA ALA A 62 16.08 24.46 3.51
C ALA A 62 17.40 23.70 3.33
N GLU A 63 17.70 22.71 4.18
CA GLU A 63 18.91 21.90 4.06
C GLU A 63 18.75 20.86 2.94
N LEU A 64 19.75 20.75 2.06
CA LEU A 64 19.73 19.83 0.91
C LEU A 64 19.43 18.38 1.31
N LEU A 65 19.94 17.94 2.45
CA LEU A 65 19.70 16.59 2.94
C LEU A 65 18.20 16.34 3.24
N THR A 66 17.48 17.36 3.70
CA THR A 66 16.02 17.29 3.93
C THR A 66 15.25 17.17 2.62
N GLU A 67 15.72 17.83 1.55
CA GLU A 67 15.14 17.69 0.21
C GLU A 67 15.36 16.28 -0.34
N VAL A 68 16.58 15.74 -0.25
CA VAL A 68 16.89 14.36 -0.65
C VAL A 68 16.06 13.34 0.16
N MET A 69 15.88 13.56 1.47
CA MET A 69 15.01 12.74 2.30
C MET A 69 13.54 12.83 1.89
N GLY A 70 13.09 13.96 1.37
CA GLY A 70 11.76 14.12 0.79
C GLY A 70 11.56 13.20 -0.43
N LEU A 71 12.53 13.15 -1.34
CA LEU A 71 12.51 12.22 -2.49
C LEU A 71 12.48 10.74 -2.04
N LEU A 72 13.21 10.41 -0.96
CA LEU A 72 13.19 9.07 -0.39
C LEU A 72 11.83 8.73 0.23
N ALA A 73 11.19 9.67 0.93
CA ALA A 73 9.85 9.49 1.48
C ALA A 73 8.82 9.25 0.35
N GLU A 74 8.90 10.02 -0.73
CA GLU A 74 8.07 9.83 -1.93
C GLU A 74 8.25 8.46 -2.57
N GLU A 75 9.49 7.98 -2.69
CA GLU A 75 9.78 6.67 -3.28
C GLU A 75 9.27 5.54 -2.39
N ARG A 76 9.40 5.66 -1.06
CA ARG A 76 8.83 4.69 -0.11
C ARG A 76 7.32 4.60 -0.23
N GLU A 77 6.63 5.73 -0.33
CA GLU A 77 5.18 5.75 -0.50
C GLU A 77 4.77 5.14 -1.85
N ARG A 78 5.50 5.43 -2.94
CA ARG A 78 5.28 4.80 -4.25
C ARG A 78 5.46 3.29 -4.21
N ALA A 79 6.50 2.80 -3.54
CA ALA A 79 6.75 1.37 -3.36
C ALA A 79 5.62 0.70 -2.55
N ALA A 80 5.20 1.32 -1.44
CA ALA A 80 4.09 0.82 -0.63
C ALA A 80 2.77 0.77 -1.42
N GLN A 81 2.48 1.79 -2.24
CA GLN A 81 1.31 1.79 -3.12
C GLN A 81 1.39 0.70 -4.19
N ALA A 82 2.56 0.49 -4.81
CA ALA A 82 2.77 -0.57 -5.77
C ALA A 82 2.50 -1.95 -5.13
N GLU A 83 3.02 -2.19 -3.94
CA GLU A 83 2.81 -3.43 -3.19
C GLU A 83 1.32 -3.67 -2.87
N ARG A 84 0.60 -2.64 -2.40
CA ARG A 84 -0.85 -2.72 -2.19
C ARG A 84 -1.61 -3.05 -3.47
N ARG A 85 -1.21 -2.45 -4.60
CA ARG A 85 -1.80 -2.76 -5.93
C ARG A 85 -1.55 -4.21 -6.31
N PHE A 86 -0.31 -4.71 -6.18
CA PHE A 86 0.02 -6.10 -6.45
C PHE A 86 -0.77 -7.07 -5.57
N ALA A 87 -0.92 -6.78 -4.28
CA ALA A 87 -1.71 -7.60 -3.37
C ALA A 87 -3.20 -7.66 -3.77
N ASN A 88 -3.77 -6.54 -4.22
CA ASN A 88 -5.14 -6.49 -4.72
C ASN A 88 -5.29 -7.31 -6.01
N VAL A 89 -4.41 -7.10 -7.00
CA VAL A 89 -4.41 -7.86 -8.26
C VAL A 89 -4.27 -9.37 -7.99
N ARG A 90 -3.41 -9.77 -7.05
CA ARG A 90 -3.26 -11.17 -6.65
C ARG A 90 -4.57 -11.74 -6.09
N ARG A 91 -5.26 -11.02 -5.20
CA ARG A 91 -6.55 -11.44 -4.65
C ARG A 91 -7.62 -11.55 -5.73
N ASP A 92 -7.70 -10.58 -6.64
CA ASP A 92 -8.68 -10.58 -7.72
C ASP A 92 -8.41 -11.71 -8.71
N ASN A 93 -7.14 -11.99 -9.04
CA ASN A 93 -6.76 -13.13 -9.85
C ASN A 93 -7.18 -14.46 -9.20
N SER A 94 -6.96 -14.65 -7.90
CA SER A 94 -7.42 -15.86 -7.20
C SER A 94 -8.94 -16.03 -7.31
N ARG A 95 -9.71 -14.96 -7.11
CA ARG A 95 -11.17 -14.98 -7.26
C ARG A 95 -11.62 -15.31 -8.68
N LEU A 96 -10.93 -14.78 -9.69
CA LEU A 96 -11.24 -15.05 -11.09
C LEU A 96 -10.93 -16.51 -11.45
N VAL A 97 -9.81 -17.06 -10.97
CA VAL A 97 -9.47 -18.48 -11.18
C VAL A 97 -10.53 -19.39 -10.55
N GLU A 98 -10.95 -19.12 -9.32
CA GLU A 98 -12.03 -19.87 -8.66
C GLU A 98 -13.33 -19.81 -9.47
N ARG A 99 -13.72 -18.61 -9.93
CA ARG A 99 -14.94 -18.42 -10.71
C ARG A 99 -14.88 -19.09 -12.09
N CYS A 100 -13.72 -19.12 -12.74
CA CYS A 100 -13.54 -19.86 -13.99
C CYS A 100 -13.73 -21.37 -13.76
N ALA A 101 -13.13 -21.93 -12.71
CA ALA A 101 -13.28 -23.35 -12.36
C ALA A 101 -14.75 -23.73 -12.05
N GLU A 102 -15.48 -22.84 -11.36
CA GLU A 102 -16.92 -23.02 -11.10
C GLU A 102 -17.74 -23.02 -12.40
N LEU A 103 -17.43 -22.10 -13.32
CA LEU A 103 -18.12 -22.00 -14.60
C LEU A 103 -17.83 -23.19 -15.52
N GLU A 104 -16.59 -23.68 -15.55
CA GLU A 104 -16.22 -24.90 -16.27
C GLU A 104 -17.00 -26.11 -15.73
N THR A 105 -17.01 -26.30 -14.41
CA THR A 105 -17.77 -27.37 -13.77
C THR A 105 -19.27 -27.28 -14.09
N ARG A 106 -19.85 -26.07 -14.05
CA ARG A 106 -21.25 -25.85 -14.38
C ARG A 106 -21.57 -26.14 -15.85
N ASN A 107 -20.66 -25.79 -16.76
CA ASN A 107 -20.82 -26.05 -18.19
C ASN A 107 -20.79 -27.55 -18.46
N ASP A 108 -19.85 -28.28 -17.88
CA ASP A 108 -19.75 -29.75 -18.00
C ASP A 108 -21.04 -30.43 -17.54
N ILE A 109 -21.59 -30.02 -16.39
CA ILE A 109 -22.87 -30.54 -15.89
C ILE A 109 -24.01 -30.27 -16.90
N HIS A 110 -24.06 -29.06 -17.46
CA HIS A 110 -25.11 -28.68 -18.42
C HIS A 110 -25.02 -29.49 -19.73
N VAL A 111 -23.81 -29.67 -20.25
CA VAL A 111 -23.54 -30.50 -21.43
C VAL A 111 -23.95 -31.95 -21.19
N MET A 112 -23.59 -32.53 -20.04
CA MET A 112 -23.97 -33.91 -19.71
C MET A 112 -25.48 -34.10 -19.56
N ALA A 113 -26.18 -33.11 -18.98
CA ALA A 113 -27.63 -33.13 -18.85
C ALA A 113 -28.33 -33.07 -20.22
N THR A 114 -27.89 -32.19 -21.13
CA THR A 114 -28.45 -32.06 -22.48
C THR A 114 -28.19 -33.29 -23.34
N LEU A 115 -26.99 -33.86 -23.29
CA LEU A 115 -26.68 -35.11 -24.00
C LEU A 115 -27.53 -36.30 -23.50
N SER A 116 -27.77 -36.39 -22.20
CA SER A 116 -28.63 -37.43 -21.60
C SER A 116 -30.08 -37.34 -22.09
N GLN A 117 -30.64 -36.13 -22.22
CA GLN A 117 -32.00 -35.91 -22.71
C GLN A 117 -32.15 -36.27 -24.20
N LEU A 118 -31.13 -36.02 -25.02
CA LEU A 118 -31.12 -36.38 -26.44
C LEU A 118 -30.98 -37.90 -26.65
N GLY A 119 -30.24 -38.58 -25.77
CA GLY A 119 -30.06 -40.04 -25.80
C GLY A 119 -31.31 -40.83 -25.39
N THR A 120 -32.16 -40.28 -24.52
CA THR A 120 -33.43 -40.90 -24.12
C THR A 120 -34.56 -40.65 -25.11
N GLY A 121 -34.57 -39.52 -25.82
CA GLY A 121 -35.58 -39.19 -26.83
C GLY A 121 -35.54 -40.05 -28.10
N LYS A 122 -34.38 -40.61 -28.48
CA LYS A 122 -34.23 -41.43 -29.71
C LYS A 122 -34.69 -42.89 -29.58
N ARG A 123 -35.01 -43.40 -28.39
CA ARG A 123 -35.45 -44.80 -28.20
C ARG A 123 -36.97 -44.99 -28.27
N SER A 124 -37.75 -43.94 -28.48
CA SER A 124 -39.23 -44.00 -28.46
C SER A 124 -39.91 -44.04 -29.85
N SER A 125 -39.18 -44.06 -30.96
CA SER A 125 -39.77 -44.10 -32.31
C SER A 125 -39.41 -45.41 -33.04
N ALA A 126 -40.07 -46.50 -32.68
CA ALA A 126 -40.22 -47.67 -33.54
C ALA A 126 -41.72 -47.97 -33.66
N PRO A 127 -42.36 -47.71 -34.82
CA PRO A 127 -43.65 -48.29 -35.12
C PRO A 127 -43.48 -49.61 -35.87
N HIS A 128 -44.43 -50.50 -35.56
CA HIS A 128 -44.69 -51.82 -36.10
C HIS A 128 -44.78 -51.89 -37.63
#